data_AF-A0A1G1KP54-F1
#
_entry.id   AF-A0A1G1KP54-F1
#
_cell.length_a   1.000
_cell.length_b   1.000
_cell.length_c   1.000
_cell.angle_alpha   90.00
_cell.angle_beta   90.00
_cell.angle_gamma   90.00
#
_symmetry.space_group_name_H-M   'P 1'
#
loop_
_entity.id
_entity.type
_entity.pdbx_description
1 polymer ?
#
loop_
_entity_poly.entity_id
_entity_poly.type
_entity_poly.pdbx_seq_one_letter_code
_entity_poly.pdbx_strand_id
1 'polypeptide(L)'
;MFSPDRGYIENLGLVSVIILSSEQSEVKGKLNIVEEIVCFKNDKPYRMTVRSIKNSNLSFRYKIESSKEISEKEYEEILKISSE
;
A
#
# COMPACT_ATOMS: atom_id res chain seq x y z
N MET A 1 -8.18 -18.57 1.48
CA MET A 1 -7.04 -18.51 0.54
C MET A 1 -6.45 -17.11 0.67
N PHE A 2 -5.24 -16.99 1.22
CA PHE A 2 -4.57 -15.71 1.47
C PHE A 2 -4.21 -15.08 0.12
N SER A 3 -4.79 -13.92 -0.24
CA SER A 3 -4.21 -13.10 -1.32
C SER A 3 -2.88 -12.59 -0.76
N PRO A 4 -1.76 -12.80 -1.47
CA PRO A 4 -0.45 -12.31 -1.03
C PRO A 4 -0.50 -10.80 -0.73
N ASP A 5 -1.31 -10.05 -1.48
CA ASP A 5 -1.43 -8.59 -1.43
C ASP A 5 -1.91 -8.05 -0.07
N ARG A 6 -2.76 -8.80 0.65
CA ARG A 6 -3.28 -8.38 1.97
C ARG A 6 -2.29 -8.60 3.12
N GLY A 7 -1.54 -9.70 3.12
CA GLY A 7 -0.62 -10.03 4.21
C GLY A 7 0.59 -9.09 4.33
N TYR A 8 0.86 -8.33 3.26
CA TYR A 8 1.97 -7.39 3.19
C TYR A 8 1.73 -6.09 3.96
N ILE A 9 0.48 -5.67 4.02
CA ILE A 9 0.10 -4.35 4.53
C ILE A 9 -0.27 -4.41 6.02
N GLU A 10 -0.77 -5.55 6.49
CA GLU A 10 -1.04 -5.80 7.91
C GLU A 10 0.22 -5.67 8.79
N ASN A 11 1.41 -5.98 8.26
CA ASN A 11 2.69 -5.82 8.97
C ASN A 11 3.09 -4.35 9.26
N LEU A 12 2.43 -3.38 8.62
CA LEU A 12 2.63 -1.95 8.88
C LEU A 12 1.72 -1.43 10.01
N GLY A 13 0.86 -2.27 10.59
CA GLY A 13 -0.10 -1.86 11.62
C GLY A 13 -1.23 -0.96 11.10
N LEU A 14 -1.55 -1.06 9.81
CA LEU A 14 -2.58 -0.26 9.14
C LEU A 14 -3.94 -0.95 9.22
N VAL A 15 -4.97 -0.22 9.63
CA VAL A 15 -6.28 -0.78 10.01
C VAL A 15 -7.21 -1.03 8.82
N SER A 16 -7.03 -0.31 7.73
CA SER A 16 -7.77 -0.50 6.47
C SER A 16 -6.92 0.06 5.35
N VAL A 17 -6.72 -0.71 4.27
CA VAL A 17 -5.89 -0.28 3.15
C VAL A 17 -6.56 -0.54 1.81
N ILE A 18 -6.62 0.52 1.00
CA ILE A 18 -7.09 0.50 -0.39
C ILE A 18 -5.85 0.70 -1.27
N ILE A 19 -5.60 -0.21 -2.20
CA ILE A 19 -4.53 -0.06 -3.19
C ILE A 19 -5.13 0.70 -4.38
N LEU A 20 -4.58 1.89 -4.69
CA LEU A 20 -4.99 2.72 -5.82
C LEU A 20 -4.27 2.33 -7.11
N SER A 21 -2.98 1.99 -6.99
CA SER A 21 -2.16 1.54 -8.11
C SER A 21 -1.01 0.67 -7.62
N SER A 22 -0.52 -0.21 -8.50
CA SER A 22 0.62 -1.09 -8.22
C SER A 22 1.50 -1.17 -9.46
N GLU A 23 2.77 -0.83 -9.31
CA GLU A 23 3.80 -0.97 -10.33
C GLU A 23 4.84 -2.01 -9.88
N GLN A 24 5.15 -2.96 -10.77
CA GLN A 24 6.11 -4.02 -10.49
C GLN A 24 7.30 -3.93 -11.45
N SER A 25 8.50 -4.04 -10.91
CA SER A 25 9.74 -4.06 -11.68
C SER A 25 10.75 -5.03 -11.08
N GLU A 26 11.64 -5.57 -11.91
CA GLU A 26 12.74 -6.42 -11.44
C GLU A 26 14.06 -5.67 -11.61
N VAL A 27 14.81 -5.52 -10.52
CA VAL A 27 16.13 -4.88 -10.53
C VAL A 27 17.15 -5.81 -9.89
N LYS A 28 18.11 -6.28 -10.69
CA LYS A 28 19.19 -7.19 -10.24
C LYS A 28 18.66 -8.47 -9.55
N GLY A 29 17.63 -9.11 -10.12
CA GLY A 29 17.06 -10.35 -9.59
C GLY A 29 16.14 -10.15 -8.37
N LYS A 30 15.75 -8.91 -8.06
CA LYS A 30 14.87 -8.58 -6.95
C LYS A 30 13.59 -7.95 -7.47
N LEU A 31 12.46 -8.49 -7.02
CA LEU A 31 11.15 -7.92 -7.32
C LEU A 31 10.93 -6.68 -6.45
N ASN A 32 10.62 -5.58 -7.12
CA ASN A 32 10.38 -4.28 -6.53
C ASN A 32 8.95 -3.87 -6.89
N ILE A 33 8.13 -3.66 -5.86
CA ILE A 33 6.72 -3.32 -6.01
C ILE A 33 6.53 -1.94 -5.38
N VAL A 34 6.01 -1.00 -6.15
CA VAL A 34 5.63 0.32 -5.66
C VAL A 34 4.11 0.39 -5.70
N GLU A 35 3.50 0.65 -4.55
CA GLU A 35 2.05 0.75 -4.42
C GLU A 35 1.68 2.14 -3.94
N GLU A 36 0.67 2.72 -4.56
CA GLU A 36 -0.03 3.84 -4.00
C GLU A 36 -1.23 3.31 -3.22
N ILE A 37 -1.30 3.66 -1.95
CA ILE A 37 -2.32 3.16 -1.03
C ILE A 37 -3.01 4.31 -0.31
N VAL A 38 -4.22 4.04 0.17
CA VAL A 38 -4.89 4.85 1.19
C VAL A 38 -5.07 4.01 2.44
N CYS A 39 -4.68 4.56 3.59
CA CYS A 39 -4.80 3.87 4.87
C CYS A 39 -5.23 4.79 6.01
N PHE A 40 -5.72 4.22 7.10
CA PHE A 40 -6.00 4.97 8.32
C PHE A 40 -4.82 4.92 9.31
N LYS A 41 -4.46 6.10 9.81
CA LYS A 41 -3.51 6.28 10.92
C LYS A 41 -4.10 7.27 11.91
N ASN A 42 -4.26 6.86 13.17
CA ASN A 42 -4.89 7.68 14.22
C ASN A 42 -6.25 8.25 13.78
N ASP A 43 -7.11 7.39 13.24
CA ASP A 43 -8.47 7.72 12.75
C ASP A 43 -8.53 8.74 11.61
N LYS A 44 -7.40 9.05 10.98
CA LYS A 44 -7.33 9.91 9.81
C LYS A 44 -6.88 9.16 8.57
N PRO A 45 -7.44 9.46 7.39
CA PRO A 45 -7.02 8.85 6.13
C PRO A 45 -5.72 9.49 5.61
N TYR A 46 -4.82 8.64 5.13
CA TYR A 46 -3.55 9.01 4.54
C TYR A 46 -3.40 8.35 3.18
N ARG A 47 -2.95 9.12 2.19
CA ARG A 47 -2.47 8.61 0.92
C ARG A 47 -0.97 8.43 1.01
N MET A 48 -0.48 7.23 0.71
CA MET A 48 0.92 6.85 0.90
C MET A 48 1.45 6.12 -0.33
N THR A 49 2.72 6.35 -0.64
CA THR A 49 3.45 5.50 -1.58
C THR A 49 4.33 4.57 -0.77
N VAL A 50 4.12 3.26 -0.92
CA VAL A 50 4.92 2.22 -0.26
C VAL A 50 5.71 1.45 -1.29
N ARG A 51 7.00 1.26 -1.03
CA ARG A 51 7.87 0.41 -1.83
C ARG A 51 8.16 -0.85 -1.06
N SER A 52 7.88 -2.00 -1.65
CA SER A 52 8.29 -3.30 -1.13
C SER A 52 9.38 -3.91 -2.01
N ILE A 53 10.43 -4.44 -1.36
CA ILE A 53 11.49 -5.18 -2.05
C ILE A 53 11.46 -6.61 -1.53
N LYS A 54 11.17 -7.55 -2.43
CA LYS A 54 11.21 -8.98 -2.15
C LYS A 54 12.60 -9.51 -2.51
N ASN A 55 13.34 -10.00 -1.51
CA ASN A 55 14.48 -10.87 -1.75
C ASN A 55 14.02 -12.33 -1.88
N SER A 56 14.79 -13.15 -2.58
CA SER A 56 14.55 -14.58 -2.81
C SER A 56 14.23 -15.40 -1.56
N ASN A 57 14.64 -14.93 -0.36
CA ASN A 57 14.26 -15.51 0.92
C ASN A 57 13.14 -14.69 1.60
N LEU A 58 11.89 -14.91 1.16
CA LEU A 58 10.58 -14.73 1.84
C LEU A 58 10.26 -13.48 2.70
N SER A 59 11.18 -12.57 2.99
CA SER A 59 10.94 -11.36 3.78
C SER A 59 10.72 -10.17 2.83
N PHE A 60 9.56 -9.55 2.92
CA PHE A 60 9.32 -8.25 2.31
C PHE A 60 9.86 -7.16 3.24
N ARG A 61 10.67 -6.25 2.70
CA ARG A 61 10.97 -4.99 3.38
C ARG A 61 10.12 -3.89 2.78
N TYR A 62 9.39 -3.18 3.63
CA TYR A 62 8.59 -2.03 3.25
C TYR A 62 9.35 -0.75 3.56
N LYS A 63 9.26 0.20 2.64
CA LYS A 63 9.69 1.57 2.85
C LYS A 63 8.56 2.49 2.42
N ILE A 64 8.11 3.34 3.34
CA ILE A 64 7.23 4.46 3.01
C ILE A 64 8.07 5.49 2.27
N GLU A 65 7.71 5.78 1.02
CA GLU A 65 8.38 6.80 0.21
C GLU A 65 7.72 8.16 0.38
N SER A 66 6.40 8.18 0.51
CA SER A 66 5.62 9.38 0.73
C SER A 66 4.42 9.08 1.63
N SER A 67 3.97 10.09 2.37
CA SER A 67 2.78 10.02 3.22
C SER A 67 2.15 11.39 3.32
N LYS A 68 0.87 11.50 3.00
CA LYS A 68 0.11 12.74 3.06
C LYS A 68 -1.26 12.48 3.65
N GLU A 69 -1.62 13.24 4.69
CA GLU A 69 -2.98 13.26 5.21
C GLU A 69 -3.91 13.79 4.12
N ILE A 70 -5.01 13.08 3.87
CA ILE A 70 -6.04 13.49 2.92
C ILE A 70 -7.32 13.87 3.66
N SER A 71 -8.17 14.64 3.00
CA SER A 71 -9.47 14.99 3.58
C SER A 71 -10.43 13.81 3.54
N GLU A 72 -11.44 13.80 4.43
CA GLU A 72 -12.52 12.81 4.39
C GLU A 72 -13.26 12.84 3.04
N LYS A 73 -13.45 14.02 2.45
CA LYS A 73 -14.09 14.16 1.13
C LYS A 73 -13.29 13.45 0.04
N GLU A 74 -11.97 13.61 0.03
CA GLU A 74 -11.08 12.93 -0.92
C GLU A 74 -11.11 11.40 -0.71
N TYR A 75 -11.13 10.95 0.54
CA TYR A 75 -11.28 9.53 0.87
C TYR A 75 -12.61 8.93 0.36
N GLU A 76 -13.73 9.63 0.56
CA GLU A 76 -15.05 9.21 0.07
C GLU A 76 -15.11 9.15 -1.46
N GLU A 77 -14.45 10.09 -2.15
CA GLU A 77 -14.32 10.05 -3.62
C GLU A 77 -13.54 8.81 -4.08
N ILE A 78 -12.47 8.45 -3.37
CA ILE A 78 -11.67 7.25 -3.65
C ILE A 78 -12.47 5.97 -3.40
N LEU A 79 -13.26 5.90 -2.32
CA LEU A 79 -14.11 4.75 -2.01
C LEU A 79 -15.14 4.47 -3.12
N LYS A 80 -15.70 5.53 -3.71
CA LYS A 80 -16.66 5.40 -4.82
C LYS A 80 -16.02 4.78 -6.05
N ILE A 81 -14.79 5.18 -6.39
CA ILE A 81 -14.04 4.64 -7.53
C ILE A 81 -13.71 3.16 -7.35
N SER A 82 -13.36 2.74 -6.13
CA SER A 82 -12.99 1.35 -5.84
C SER A 82 -14.18 0.37 -5.83
N SER A 83 -15.41 0.87 -5.95
CA SER A 83 -16.65 0.06 -5.92
C SER A 83 -17.24 -0.20 -7.31
N GLU A 84 -16.67 0.38 -8.36
CA GLU A 84 -16.98 0.10 -9.78
C GLU A 84 -16.00 -0.92 -10.38
#